data_AF-A0A840V4S7-F1
#
_entry.id   AF-A0A840V4S7-F1
#
_cell.length_a   1.000
_cell.length_b   1.000
_cell.length_c   1.000
_cell.angle_alpha   90.00
_cell.angle_beta   90.00
_cell.angle_gamma   90.00
#
_symmetry.space_group_name_H-M   'P 1'
#
loop_
_entity.id
_entity.type
_entity.pdbx_description
1 polymer ?
#
loop_
_entity_poly.entity_id
_entity_poly.type
_entity_poly.pdbx_seq_one_letter_code
_entity_poly.pdbx_strand_id
1 'polypeptide(L)'
;MRVVLVVAGLSYMVFGLWVNVHPSGFFRLVRKDPLESTIMWQTIGLAAAAFGFGFLIASRAPFQHWALVLVGFLKSSLVLILSIASWLGGTLNATGFLLIAGDDLLCWIPLACILWTLLESHLGRPAQGDGMSLLDATAHYRLSTGESLRDAAEKETVCLVFLRHFGCTFTRKILRELETLKDETERHQARLVLVHMLVPGGEENYLPTRSGIARIADPRCELYRAFGLGKGGFWELFGPPVWIPLLVALVRGCGMGHLAGDGLQLPGAFLYHRDQILSAQRARTQADLPDLPRLFEGLPSPEAAEKLAS
;
A
#
# COMPACT_ATOMS: atom_id res chain seq x y z
N MET A 1 1.77 -16.44 9.02
CA MET A 1 1.17 -15.20 9.55
C MET A 1 -0.10 -15.46 10.37
N ARG A 2 -1.15 -16.08 9.80
CA ARG A 2 -2.42 -16.35 10.52
C ARG A 2 -2.26 -17.11 11.84
N VAL A 3 -1.52 -18.23 11.83
CA VAL A 3 -1.27 -19.04 13.04
C VAL A 3 -0.60 -18.22 14.14
N VAL A 4 0.35 -17.35 13.80
CA VAL A 4 1.09 -16.56 14.78
C VAL A 4 0.20 -15.50 15.44
N LEU A 5 -0.65 -14.81 14.66
CA LEU A 5 -1.64 -13.87 15.22
C LEU A 5 -2.69 -14.58 16.08
N VAL A 6 -3.07 -15.82 15.75
CA VAL A 6 -3.98 -16.62 16.57
C VAL A 6 -3.31 -17.00 17.89
N VAL A 7 -2.07 -17.47 17.85
CA VAL A 7 -1.30 -17.82 19.04
C VAL A 7 -1.08 -16.60 19.94
N ALA A 8 -0.70 -15.45 19.37
CA ALA A 8 -0.58 -14.18 20.08
C ALA A 8 -1.92 -13.72 20.67
N GLY A 9 -3.02 -13.83 19.91
CA GLY A 9 -4.35 -13.48 20.40
C GLY A 9 -4.77 -14.35 21.59
N LEU A 10 -4.53 -15.65 21.51
CA LEU A 10 -4.83 -16.60 22.58
C LEU A 10 -3.92 -16.38 23.79
N SER A 11 -2.63 -16.10 23.62
CA SER A 11 -1.73 -15.83 24.75
C SER A 11 -2.15 -14.59 25.53
N TYR A 12 -2.54 -13.52 24.84
CA TYR A 12 -3.06 -12.29 25.46
C TYR A 12 -4.39 -12.52 26.21
N MET A 13 -5.27 -13.36 25.66
CA MET A 13 -6.51 -13.75 26.35
C MET A 13 -6.26 -14.60 27.59
N VAL A 14 -5.35 -15.57 27.51
CA VAL A 14 -4.96 -16.41 28.67
C VAL A 14 -4.30 -15.56 29.75
N PHE A 15 -3.42 -14.63 29.35
CA PHE A 15 -2.77 -13.71 30.28
C PHE A 15 -3.79 -12.77 30.95
N GLY A 16 -4.69 -12.16 30.18
CA GLY A 16 -5.78 -11.34 30.72
C GLY A 16 -6.70 -12.13 31.66
N LEU A 17 -7.04 -13.35 31.23
CA LEU A 17 -7.54 -14.49 32.01
C LEU A 17 -6.96 -14.55 33.42
N TRP A 18 -5.69 -14.92 33.44
CA TRP A 18 -4.92 -15.20 34.63
C TRP A 18 -4.77 -13.99 35.54
N VAL A 19 -4.51 -12.80 35.00
CA VAL A 19 -4.38 -11.55 35.76
C VAL A 19 -5.69 -11.17 36.46
N ASN A 20 -6.84 -11.41 35.83
CA ASN A 20 -8.14 -11.08 36.42
C ASN A 20 -8.58 -12.08 37.50
N VAL A 21 -8.37 -13.38 37.27
CA VAL A 21 -8.75 -14.46 38.22
C VAL A 21 -7.75 -14.57 39.37
N HIS A 22 -6.47 -14.31 39.11
CA HIS A 22 -5.38 -14.51 40.07
C HIS A 22 -4.40 -13.32 40.08
N PRO A 23 -4.86 -12.11 40.48
CA PRO A 23 -4.06 -10.90 40.37
C PRO A 23 -2.76 -10.94 41.19
N SER A 24 -2.74 -11.66 42.30
CA SER A 24 -1.53 -11.86 43.12
C SER A 24 -0.57 -12.94 42.61
N GLY A 25 -0.94 -13.68 41.55
CA GLY A 25 -0.10 -14.74 40.97
C GLY A 25 1.17 -14.18 40.33
N PHE A 26 1.04 -13.10 39.57
CA PHE A 26 2.17 -12.42 38.94
C PHE A 26 3.18 -11.88 39.97
N PHE A 27 2.69 -11.19 41.00
CA PHE A 27 3.53 -10.61 42.06
C PHE A 27 4.30 -11.67 42.85
N ARG A 28 3.70 -12.86 43.06
CA ARG A 28 4.38 -14.01 43.68
C ARG A 28 5.52 -14.56 42.82
N LEU A 29 5.33 -14.68 41.50
CA LEU A 29 6.37 -15.10 40.56
C LEU A 29 7.53 -14.09 40.48
N VAL A 30 7.20 -12.80 40.53
CA VAL A 30 8.15 -11.69 40.45
C VAL A 30 8.73 -11.34 41.85
N ARG A 31 8.34 -12.05 42.92
CA ARG A 31 8.79 -11.82 44.31
C ARG A 31 8.68 -10.36 44.74
N LYS A 32 7.58 -9.71 44.36
CA LYS A 32 7.25 -8.34 44.77
C LYS A 32 5.97 -8.32 45.58
N ASP A 33 5.86 -7.32 46.45
CA ASP A 33 4.61 -7.06 47.14
C ASP A 33 3.51 -6.70 46.13
N PRO A 34 2.27 -7.22 46.32
CA PRO A 34 1.15 -6.86 45.47
C PRO A 34 0.91 -5.35 45.48
N LEU A 35 0.46 -4.80 44.35
CA LEU A 35 -0.01 -3.42 44.33
C LEU A 35 -1.13 -3.22 45.36
N GLU A 36 -1.07 -2.10 46.10
CA GLU A 36 -2.13 -1.70 47.04
C GLU A 36 -3.51 -1.67 46.35
N SER A 37 -3.53 -1.23 45.09
CA SER A 37 -4.72 -1.24 44.25
C SER A 37 -4.72 -2.41 43.25
N THR A 38 -5.26 -3.54 43.68
CA THR A 38 -5.45 -4.75 42.83
C THR A 38 -6.23 -4.44 41.53
N ILE A 39 -7.13 -3.46 41.58
CA ILE A 39 -7.95 -3.04 40.44
C ILE A 39 -7.13 -2.52 39.27
N MET A 40 -6.00 -1.85 39.51
CA MET A 40 -5.11 -1.35 38.45
C MET A 40 -4.43 -2.49 37.68
N TRP A 41 -4.14 -3.59 38.36
CA TRP A 41 -3.55 -4.76 37.71
C TRP A 41 -4.59 -5.50 36.87
N GLN A 42 -5.82 -5.61 37.37
CA GLN A 42 -6.93 -6.22 36.65
C GLN A 42 -7.33 -5.44 35.39
N THR A 43 -7.28 -4.10 35.42
CA THR A 43 -7.53 -3.28 34.22
C THR A 43 -6.46 -3.50 33.15
N ILE A 44 -5.19 -3.70 33.52
CA ILE A 44 -4.13 -4.11 32.58
C ILE A 44 -4.44 -5.48 31.98
N GLY A 45 -4.89 -6.44 32.79
CA GLY A 45 -5.34 -7.74 32.31
C GLY A 45 -6.51 -7.66 31.32
N LEU A 46 -7.48 -6.79 31.59
CA LEU A 46 -8.62 -6.57 30.68
C LEU A 46 -8.20 -5.91 29.36
N ALA A 47 -7.30 -4.92 29.43
CA ALA A 47 -6.73 -4.28 28.24
C ALA A 47 -5.95 -5.30 27.40
N ALA A 48 -5.16 -6.18 28.03
CA ALA A 48 -4.47 -7.26 27.35
C ALA A 48 -5.45 -8.21 26.66
N ALA A 49 -6.54 -8.61 27.32
CA ALA A 49 -7.58 -9.43 26.70
C ALA A 49 -8.22 -8.75 25.47
N ALA A 50 -8.48 -7.44 25.53
CA ALA A 50 -8.99 -6.67 24.40
C ALA A 50 -8.02 -6.66 23.20
N PHE A 51 -6.72 -6.52 23.45
CA PHE A 51 -5.69 -6.69 22.40
C PHE A 51 -5.69 -8.11 21.83
N GLY A 52 -5.88 -9.13 22.67
CA GLY A 52 -6.02 -10.52 22.24
C GLY A 52 -7.17 -10.70 21.24
N PHE A 53 -8.34 -10.13 21.51
CA PHE A 53 -9.46 -10.08 20.56
C PHE A 53 -9.09 -9.34 19.27
N GLY A 54 -8.38 -8.22 19.38
CA GLY A 54 -7.87 -7.46 18.23
C GLY A 54 -6.99 -8.31 17.30
N PHE A 55 -6.06 -9.11 17.86
CA PHE A 55 -5.22 -10.01 17.08
C PHE A 55 -6.00 -11.18 16.47
N LEU A 56 -7.00 -11.72 17.16
CA LEU A 56 -7.89 -12.76 16.60
C LEU A 56 -8.71 -12.23 15.41
N ILE A 57 -9.19 -10.99 15.49
CA ILE A 57 -9.87 -10.32 14.37
C ILE A 57 -8.89 -10.10 13.22
N ALA A 58 -7.71 -9.53 13.51
CA ALA A 58 -6.67 -9.29 12.51
C ALA A 58 -6.18 -10.59 11.85
N SER A 59 -6.23 -11.73 12.54
CA SER A 59 -5.80 -13.02 11.99
C SER A 59 -6.62 -13.48 10.77
N ARG A 60 -7.88 -13.03 10.63
CA ARG A 60 -8.75 -13.37 9.49
C ARG A 60 -8.40 -12.60 8.24
N ALA A 61 -7.98 -11.34 8.38
CA ALA A 61 -7.59 -10.47 7.27
C ALA A 61 -6.55 -9.44 7.75
N PRO A 62 -5.26 -9.82 7.88
CA PRO A 62 -4.24 -8.99 8.50
C PRO A 62 -4.03 -7.66 7.77
N PHE A 63 -4.12 -7.70 6.44
CA PHE A 63 -3.95 -6.52 5.57
C PHE A 63 -5.12 -5.54 5.68
N GLN A 64 -6.34 -6.02 5.91
CA GLN A 64 -7.52 -5.14 6.08
C GLN A 64 -7.52 -4.49 7.48
N HIS A 65 -6.97 -5.18 8.48
CA HIS A 65 -6.91 -4.73 9.86
C HIS A 65 -5.53 -4.20 10.27
N TRP A 66 -4.81 -3.58 9.33
CA TRP A 66 -3.44 -3.11 9.53
C TRP A 66 -3.29 -2.13 10.71
N ALA A 67 -4.32 -1.33 10.99
CA ALA A 67 -4.31 -0.41 12.12
C ALA A 67 -4.23 -1.16 13.47
N LEU A 68 -4.92 -2.30 13.61
CA LEU A 68 -4.83 -3.12 14.82
C LEU A 68 -3.44 -3.74 14.97
N VAL A 69 -2.84 -4.16 13.85
CA VAL A 69 -1.46 -4.69 13.81
C VAL A 69 -0.46 -3.59 14.21
N LEU A 70 -0.62 -2.36 13.71
CA LEU A 70 0.23 -1.22 14.02
C LEU A 70 0.14 -0.82 15.50
N VAL A 71 -1.07 -0.71 16.05
CA VAL A 71 -1.26 -0.38 17.47
C VAL A 71 -0.67 -1.49 18.36
N GLY A 72 -0.85 -2.76 17.98
CA GLY A 72 -0.21 -3.89 18.67
C GLY A 72 1.32 -3.83 18.62
N PHE A 73 1.90 -3.46 17.48
CA PHE A 73 3.35 -3.30 17.33
C PHE A 73 3.88 -2.15 18.18
N LEU A 74 3.18 -1.01 18.19
CA LEU A 74 3.56 0.16 19.00
C LEU A 74 3.49 -0.15 20.49
N LYS A 75 2.41 -0.80 20.94
CA LYS A 75 2.25 -1.28 22.32
C LYS A 75 3.42 -2.20 22.70
N SER A 76 3.72 -3.20 21.87
CA SER A 76 4.79 -4.17 22.16
C SER A 76 6.17 -3.51 22.22
N SER A 77 6.41 -2.54 21.34
CA SER A 77 7.66 -1.75 21.34
C SER A 77 7.80 -0.91 22.60
N LEU A 78 6.73 -0.24 23.04
CA LEU A 78 6.73 0.54 24.27
C LEU A 78 6.97 -0.34 25.50
N VAL A 79 6.29 -1.50 25.59
CA VAL A 79 6.45 -2.42 26.72
C VAL A 79 7.87 -3.01 26.76
N LEU A 80 8.44 -3.36 25.60
CA LEU A 80 9.82 -3.84 25.55
C LEU A 80 10.81 -2.77 26.04
N ILE A 81 10.68 -1.52 25.59
CA ILE A 81 11.52 -0.39 26.04
C ILE A 81 11.39 -0.19 27.56
N LEU A 82 10.15 -0.16 28.08
CA LEU A 82 9.88 -0.03 29.51
C LEU A 82 10.48 -1.20 30.31
N SER A 83 10.34 -2.44 29.83
CA SER A 83 10.87 -3.62 30.50
C SER A 83 12.41 -3.59 30.61
N ILE A 84 13.09 -3.14 29.56
CA ILE A 84 14.56 -2.98 29.55
C ILE A 84 14.98 -1.86 30.51
N ALA A 85 14.29 -0.71 30.47
CA ALA A 85 14.57 0.40 31.38
C ALA A 85 14.37 0.00 32.85
N SER A 86 13.29 -0.74 33.16
CA SER A 86 13.01 -1.23 34.51
C SER A 86 14.00 -2.29 34.99
N TRP A 87 14.50 -3.14 34.10
CA TRP A 87 15.57 -4.10 34.36
C TRP A 87 16.90 -3.40 34.68
N LEU A 88 17.31 -2.45 33.83
CA LEU A 88 18.53 -1.65 34.04
C LEU A 88 18.46 -0.79 35.30
N GLY A 89 17.29 -0.26 35.63
CA GLY A 89 17.04 0.48 36.87
C GLY A 89 16.94 -0.37 38.14
N GLY A 90 17.12 -1.69 38.05
CA GLY A 90 17.04 -2.62 39.20
C GLY A 90 15.63 -2.77 39.80
N THR A 91 14.62 -2.13 39.20
CA THR A 91 13.24 -2.19 39.68
C THR A 91 12.57 -3.52 39.34
N LEU A 92 13.03 -4.23 38.32
CA LEU A 92 12.43 -5.48 37.84
C LEU A 92 13.45 -6.62 38.00
N ASN A 93 12.99 -7.80 38.44
CA ASN A 93 13.86 -8.98 38.55
C ASN A 93 13.88 -9.79 37.22
N ALA A 94 14.76 -10.80 37.14
CA ALA A 94 15.03 -11.50 35.88
C ALA A 94 13.79 -12.22 35.36
N THR A 95 13.04 -12.82 36.29
CA THR A 95 11.78 -13.50 36.02
C THR A 95 10.73 -12.55 35.47
N GLY A 96 10.57 -11.38 36.08
CA GLY A 96 9.65 -10.35 35.60
C GLY A 96 10.05 -9.83 34.22
N PHE A 97 11.35 -9.64 33.97
CA PHE A 97 11.86 -9.20 32.68
C PHE A 97 11.53 -10.23 31.60
N LEU A 98 11.84 -11.50 31.86
CA LEU A 98 11.63 -12.57 30.89
C LEU A 98 10.14 -12.83 30.61
N LEU A 99 9.27 -12.71 31.62
CA LEU A 99 7.83 -12.84 31.43
C LEU A 99 7.24 -11.71 30.58
N ILE A 100 7.62 -10.46 30.86
CA ILE A 100 7.12 -9.29 30.12
C ILE A 100 7.74 -9.23 28.72
N ALA A 101 9.07 -9.22 28.64
CA ALA A 101 9.78 -9.10 27.37
C ALA A 101 9.55 -10.33 26.47
N GLY A 102 9.42 -11.53 27.04
CA GLY A 102 9.20 -12.77 26.28
C GLY A 102 7.86 -12.79 25.55
N ASP A 103 6.77 -12.38 26.23
CA ASP A 103 5.43 -12.31 25.62
C ASP A 103 5.37 -11.24 24.51
N ASP A 104 5.95 -10.06 24.77
CA ASP A 104 5.97 -8.97 23.80
C ASP A 104 6.90 -9.24 22.61
N LEU A 105 8.03 -9.92 22.81
CA LEU A 105 8.95 -10.29 21.72
C LEU A 105 8.33 -11.32 20.77
N LEU A 106 7.56 -12.28 21.31
CA LEU A 106 6.82 -13.26 20.52
C LEU A 106 5.83 -12.58 19.56
N CYS A 107 5.23 -11.47 19.99
CA CYS A 107 4.31 -10.68 19.18
C CYS A 107 5.03 -9.68 18.28
N TRP A 108 6.19 -9.17 18.69
CA TRP A 108 6.91 -8.13 17.97
C TRP A 108 7.34 -8.59 16.57
N ILE A 109 7.97 -9.77 16.46
CA ILE A 109 8.45 -10.33 15.19
C ILE A 109 7.34 -10.47 14.13
N PRO A 110 6.22 -11.17 14.40
CA PRO A 110 5.16 -11.33 13.41
C PRO A 110 4.47 -10.02 13.05
N LEU A 111 4.29 -9.10 14.01
CA LEU A 111 3.71 -7.79 13.74
C LEU A 111 4.64 -6.95 12.87
N ALA A 112 5.95 -6.97 13.14
CA ALA A 112 6.96 -6.33 12.32
C ALA A 112 6.96 -6.92 10.89
N CYS A 113 6.95 -8.24 10.75
CA CYS A 113 6.88 -8.89 9.44
C CYS A 113 5.61 -8.53 8.67
N ILE A 114 4.45 -8.51 9.32
CA ILE A 114 3.17 -8.13 8.68
C ILE A 114 3.22 -6.68 8.23
N LEU A 115 3.64 -5.77 9.11
CA LEU A 115 3.78 -4.34 8.78
C LEU A 115 4.83 -4.13 7.68
N TRP A 116 5.90 -4.92 7.66
CA TRP A 116 6.91 -4.88 6.61
C TRP A 116 6.36 -5.34 5.26
N THR A 117 5.64 -6.47 5.20
CA THR A 117 4.95 -6.88 3.96
C THR A 117 3.86 -5.89 3.54
N LEU A 118 3.19 -5.26 4.50
CA LEU A 118 2.22 -4.21 4.24
C LEU A 118 2.92 -3.01 3.63
N LEU A 119 4.04 -2.59 4.21
CA LEU A 119 4.90 -1.54 3.70
C LEU A 119 5.41 -1.87 2.30
N GLU A 120 5.86 -3.10 2.03
CA GLU A 120 6.25 -3.55 0.69
C GLU A 120 5.06 -3.51 -0.30
N SER A 121 3.85 -3.79 0.14
CA SER A 121 2.65 -3.77 -0.71
C SER A 121 2.08 -2.37 -0.94
N HIS A 122 2.21 -1.47 0.05
CA HIS A 122 1.71 -0.10 0.00
C HIS A 122 2.72 0.90 -0.55
N LEU A 123 4.02 0.65 -0.35
CA LEU A 123 5.09 1.46 -0.93
C LEU A 123 5.60 0.88 -2.25
N GLY A 124 5.19 -0.33 -2.64
CA GLY A 124 5.92 -1.16 -3.61
C GLY A 124 7.31 -1.53 -3.08
N ARG A 125 7.87 -2.68 -3.48
CA ARG A 125 9.25 -3.03 -3.09
C ARG A 125 10.20 -1.85 -3.40
N PRO A 126 11.12 -1.47 -2.50
CA PRO A 126 12.23 -0.60 -2.89
C PRO A 126 12.90 -1.23 -4.11
N ALA A 127 13.19 -0.44 -5.15
CA ALA A 127 13.89 -0.99 -6.32
C ALA A 127 15.20 -1.56 -5.81
N GLN A 128 15.35 -2.88 -5.93
CA GLN A 128 16.67 -3.47 -5.89
C GLN A 128 17.24 -3.31 -7.30
N GLY A 129 18.24 -2.44 -7.44
CA GLY A 129 18.98 -2.20 -8.69
C GLY A 129 18.81 -0.79 -9.27
N ASP A 130 19.73 -0.43 -10.16
CA ASP A 130 19.53 0.68 -11.08
C ASP A 130 18.27 0.40 -11.90
N GLY A 131 17.32 1.34 -11.90
CA GLY A 131 16.05 1.17 -12.59
C GLY A 131 16.26 0.80 -14.06
N MET A 132 15.40 -0.08 -14.59
CA MET A 132 15.42 -0.47 -15.99
C MET A 132 15.38 0.79 -16.88
N SER A 133 16.25 0.86 -17.89
CA SER A 133 16.26 2.00 -18.81
C SER A 133 14.92 2.10 -19.55
N LEU A 134 14.55 3.29 -20.05
CA LEU A 134 13.29 3.46 -20.79
C LEU A 134 13.17 2.47 -21.96
N LEU A 135 14.26 2.26 -22.69
CA LEU A 135 14.33 1.34 -23.82
C LEU A 135 14.16 -0.12 -23.40
N ASP A 136 14.81 -0.52 -22.31
CA ASP A 136 14.70 -1.89 -21.80
C ASP A 136 13.28 -2.14 -21.25
N ALA A 137 12.68 -1.14 -20.60
CA ALA A 137 11.34 -1.23 -20.06
C ALA A 137 10.29 -1.36 -21.18
N THR A 138 10.37 -0.55 -22.23
CA THR A 138 9.40 -0.62 -23.33
C THR A 138 9.57 -1.88 -24.18
N ALA A 139 10.77 -2.45 -24.25
CA ALA A 139 11.01 -3.75 -24.88
C ALA A 139 10.52 -4.92 -24.02
N HIS A 140 10.60 -4.82 -22.69
CA HIS A 140 10.21 -5.87 -21.76
C HIS A 140 8.70 -5.98 -21.55
N TYR A 141 8.02 -4.86 -21.34
CA TYR A 141 6.59 -4.82 -21.03
C TYR A 141 5.74 -5.09 -22.27
N ARG A 142 4.74 -5.97 -22.12
CA ARG A 142 3.83 -6.39 -23.18
C ARG A 142 2.43 -5.87 -22.93
N LEU A 143 1.75 -5.50 -24.02
CA LEU A 143 0.34 -5.17 -24.00
C LEU A 143 -0.49 -6.45 -23.83
N SER A 144 -1.76 -6.29 -23.43
CA SER A 144 -2.75 -7.37 -23.38
C SER A 144 -2.97 -8.07 -24.73
N THR A 145 -2.54 -7.47 -25.84
CA THR A 145 -2.54 -8.05 -27.18
C THR A 145 -1.32 -8.95 -27.47
N GLY A 146 -0.32 -8.97 -26.58
CA GLY A 146 0.89 -9.80 -26.67
C GLY A 146 2.11 -9.13 -27.31
N GLU A 147 1.94 -8.04 -28.06
CA GLU A 147 3.05 -7.25 -28.60
C GLU A 147 3.76 -6.43 -27.51
N SER A 148 5.03 -6.08 -27.70
CA SER A 148 5.74 -5.22 -26.74
C SER A 148 5.29 -3.76 -26.88
N LEU A 149 5.47 -2.97 -25.81
CA LEU A 149 5.20 -1.54 -25.85
C LEU A 149 6.04 -0.84 -26.92
N ARG A 150 7.28 -1.27 -27.10
CA ARG A 150 8.16 -0.79 -28.16
C ARG A 150 7.62 -1.09 -29.56
N ASP A 151 7.18 -2.33 -29.81
CA ASP A 151 6.64 -2.72 -31.13
C ASP A 151 5.36 -1.93 -31.47
N ALA A 152 4.52 -1.67 -30.48
CA ALA A 152 3.32 -0.84 -30.66
C ALA A 152 3.69 0.62 -30.97
N ALA A 153 4.65 1.18 -30.23
CA ALA A 153 5.10 2.55 -30.38
C ALA A 153 5.92 2.81 -31.66
N GLU A 154 6.41 1.76 -32.32
CA GLU A 154 7.07 1.87 -33.63
C GLU A 154 6.05 2.05 -34.77
N LYS A 155 4.87 1.42 -34.63
CA LYS A 155 3.81 1.44 -35.64
C LYS A 155 2.98 2.71 -35.59
N GLU A 156 2.63 3.16 -34.38
CA GLU A 156 1.72 4.29 -34.17
C GLU A 156 2.09 5.03 -32.87
N THR A 157 1.49 6.21 -32.65
CA THR A 157 1.67 6.93 -31.39
C THR A 157 0.90 6.23 -30.28
N VAL A 158 1.54 5.95 -29.15
CA VAL A 158 0.89 5.31 -28.01
C VAL A 158 0.62 6.34 -26.90
N CYS A 159 -0.65 6.46 -26.50
CA CYS A 159 -1.08 7.24 -25.36
C CYS A 159 -1.14 6.35 -24.12
N LEU A 160 -0.15 6.48 -23.25
CA LEU A 160 -0.03 5.73 -22.00
C LEU A 160 -0.71 6.49 -20.87
N VAL A 161 -1.73 5.88 -20.25
CA VAL A 161 -2.37 6.40 -19.03
C VAL A 161 -2.03 5.47 -17.86
N PHE A 162 -1.18 5.97 -16.97
CA PHE A 162 -0.76 5.28 -15.76
C PHE A 162 -1.81 5.45 -14.67
N LEU A 163 -2.48 4.35 -14.33
CA LEU A 163 -3.51 4.30 -13.29
C LEU A 163 -2.87 4.22 -11.90
N ARG A 164 -3.66 4.52 -10.87
CA ARG A 164 -3.25 4.29 -9.47
C ARG A 164 -3.68 2.89 -9.06
N HIS A 165 -4.82 2.74 -8.40
CA HIS A 165 -5.38 1.43 -8.08
C HIS A 165 -6.85 1.40 -8.43
N PHE A 166 -7.36 0.24 -8.83
CA PHE A 166 -8.76 0.09 -9.26
C PHE A 166 -9.77 0.40 -8.14
N GLY A 167 -9.31 0.39 -6.88
CA GLY A 167 -10.10 0.80 -5.72
C GLY A 167 -10.28 2.33 -5.56
N CYS A 168 -9.47 3.19 -6.18
CA CYS A 168 -9.53 4.63 -5.91
C CYS A 168 -10.64 5.32 -6.72
N THR A 169 -11.21 6.37 -6.14
CA THR A 169 -12.29 7.16 -6.75
C THR A 169 -11.86 7.79 -8.08
N PHE A 170 -10.59 8.20 -8.19
CA PHE A 170 -10.04 8.80 -9.40
C PHE A 170 -9.90 7.80 -10.56
N THR A 171 -9.35 6.61 -10.30
CA THR A 171 -9.28 5.55 -11.31
C THR A 171 -10.68 5.13 -11.73
N ARG A 172 -11.64 4.99 -10.80
CA ARG A 172 -13.04 4.73 -11.17
C ARG A 172 -13.64 5.82 -12.05
N LYS A 173 -13.26 7.09 -11.86
CA LYS A 173 -13.68 8.20 -12.72
C LYS A 173 -13.07 8.07 -14.12
N ILE A 174 -11.75 7.82 -14.23
CA ILE A 174 -11.07 7.56 -15.51
C ILE A 174 -11.74 6.41 -16.26
N LEU A 175 -12.09 5.32 -15.57
CA LEU A 175 -12.78 4.17 -16.17
C LEU A 175 -14.21 4.47 -16.63
N ARG A 176 -14.89 5.46 -16.04
CA ARG A 176 -16.21 5.92 -16.50
C ARG A 176 -16.12 6.84 -17.71
N GLU A 177 -15.06 7.62 -17.81
CA GLU A 177 -14.78 8.56 -18.91
C GLU A 177 -13.96 7.89 -20.03
N LEU A 178 -13.85 6.56 -20.01
CA LEU A 178 -12.94 5.81 -20.85
C LEU A 178 -13.28 5.87 -22.34
N GLU A 179 -14.57 5.89 -22.68
CA GLU A 179 -15.03 6.08 -24.06
C GLU A 179 -14.59 7.45 -24.59
N THR A 180 -14.74 8.51 -23.80
CA THR A 180 -14.28 9.86 -24.17
C THR A 180 -12.76 9.92 -24.37
N LEU A 181 -12.01 9.25 -23.49
CA LEU A 181 -10.55 9.17 -23.62
C LEU A 181 -10.15 8.43 -24.90
N LYS A 182 -10.86 7.33 -25.23
CA LYS A 182 -10.63 6.56 -26.44
C LYS A 182 -10.93 7.40 -27.69
N ASP A 183 -12.09 8.05 -27.75
CA ASP A 183 -12.48 8.90 -28.88
C ASP A 183 -11.48 10.04 -29.10
N GLU A 184 -10.96 10.64 -28.03
CA GLU A 184 -9.93 11.68 -28.12
C GLU A 184 -8.63 11.12 -28.71
N THR A 185 -8.16 9.96 -28.23
CA THR A 185 -6.94 9.34 -28.78
C THR A 185 -7.10 8.94 -30.25
N GLU A 186 -8.26 8.42 -30.64
CA GLU A 186 -8.54 8.02 -32.02
C GLU A 186 -8.55 9.22 -32.98
N ARG A 187 -9.05 10.38 -32.54
CA ARG A 187 -9.00 11.63 -33.33
C ARG A 187 -7.57 12.07 -33.65
N HIS A 188 -6.61 11.74 -32.79
CA HIS A 188 -5.19 12.05 -32.97
C HIS A 188 -4.39 10.88 -33.54
N GLN A 189 -5.05 9.84 -34.08
CA GLN A 189 -4.41 8.62 -34.61
C GLN A 189 -3.45 7.96 -33.61
N ALA A 190 -3.81 8.01 -32.33
CA ALA A 190 -3.03 7.42 -31.25
C ALA A 190 -3.77 6.25 -30.61
N ARG A 191 -3.02 5.28 -30.12
CA ARG A 191 -3.55 4.12 -29.42
C ARG A 191 -3.54 4.31 -27.91
N LEU A 192 -4.71 4.25 -27.28
CA LEU A 192 -4.85 4.30 -25.83
C LEU A 192 -4.38 3.00 -25.17
N VAL A 193 -3.46 3.11 -24.22
CA VAL A 193 -2.94 2.01 -23.40
C VAL A 193 -3.04 2.37 -21.92
N LEU A 194 -3.70 1.53 -21.13
CA LEU A 194 -3.78 1.70 -19.68
C LEU A 194 -2.68 0.89 -18.98
N VAL A 195 -1.90 1.54 -18.13
CA VAL A 195 -0.90 0.88 -17.28
C VAL A 195 -1.45 0.75 -15.87
N HIS A 196 -1.37 -0.43 -15.26
CA HIS A 196 -1.88 -0.70 -13.92
C HIS A 196 -0.97 -1.59 -13.09
N MET A 197 -1.14 -1.56 -11.77
CA MET A 197 -0.28 -2.27 -10.81
C MET A 197 -0.82 -3.64 -10.35
N LEU A 198 -1.90 -4.12 -10.95
CA LEU A 198 -2.35 -5.50 -10.73
C LEU A 198 -1.46 -6.51 -11.44
N VAL A 199 -1.45 -7.73 -10.92
CA VAL A 199 -0.90 -8.89 -11.64
C VAL A 199 -1.67 -9.09 -12.97
N PRO A 200 -1.01 -9.56 -14.03
CA PRO A 200 -1.68 -9.84 -15.31
C PRO A 200 -2.93 -10.70 -15.11
N GLY A 201 -4.07 -10.26 -15.64
CA GLY A 201 -5.38 -10.92 -15.50
C GLY A 201 -6.19 -10.49 -14.27
N GLY A 202 -5.59 -9.82 -13.28
CA GLY A 202 -6.31 -9.30 -12.11
C GLY A 202 -7.27 -8.14 -12.45
N GLU A 203 -7.02 -7.46 -13.56
CA GLU A 203 -7.79 -6.34 -14.07
C GLU A 203 -9.13 -6.73 -14.71
N GLU A 204 -9.35 -8.01 -15.07
CA GLU A 204 -10.57 -8.45 -15.78
C GLU A 204 -11.86 -8.19 -14.97
N ASN A 205 -11.75 -8.19 -13.63
CA ASN A 205 -12.85 -7.87 -12.72
C ASN A 205 -13.30 -6.40 -12.78
N TYR A 206 -12.43 -5.51 -13.27
CA TYR A 206 -12.67 -4.06 -13.32
C TYR A 206 -12.79 -3.55 -14.75
N LEU A 207 -12.04 -4.14 -15.67
CA LEU A 207 -11.97 -3.80 -17.08
C LEU A 207 -12.05 -5.11 -17.88
N PRO A 208 -13.25 -5.58 -18.21
CA PRO A 208 -13.39 -6.82 -18.96
C PRO A 208 -12.80 -6.64 -20.36
N THR A 209 -12.21 -7.70 -20.92
CA THR A 209 -11.48 -7.73 -22.21
C THR A 209 -12.30 -7.21 -23.41
N ARG A 210 -13.62 -7.19 -23.27
CA ARG A 210 -14.58 -6.62 -24.23
C ARG A 210 -14.50 -5.09 -24.37
N SER A 211 -13.79 -4.40 -23.48
CA SER A 211 -13.59 -2.95 -23.60
C SER A 211 -12.72 -2.57 -24.80
N GLY A 212 -11.98 -3.52 -25.38
CA GLY A 212 -11.15 -3.30 -26.58
C GLY A 212 -9.93 -2.41 -26.35
N ILE A 213 -9.62 -2.09 -25.09
CA ILE A 213 -8.51 -1.19 -24.74
C ILE A 213 -7.31 -2.03 -24.33
N ALA A 214 -6.16 -1.66 -24.86
CA ALA A 214 -4.93 -2.37 -24.56
C ALA A 214 -4.39 -1.99 -23.18
N ARG A 215 -3.79 -2.96 -22.49
CA ARG A 215 -3.41 -2.84 -21.08
C ARG A 215 -2.01 -3.36 -20.83
N ILE A 216 -1.32 -2.79 -19.85
CA ILE A 216 -0.02 -3.26 -19.37
C ILE A 216 -0.10 -3.44 -17.85
N ALA A 217 0.26 -4.63 -17.40
CA ALA A 217 0.39 -4.97 -15.99
C ALA A 217 1.83 -4.69 -15.53
N ASP A 218 2.01 -3.71 -14.65
CA ASP A 218 3.26 -3.38 -13.99
C ASP A 218 3.12 -3.44 -12.46
N PRO A 219 3.07 -4.65 -11.87
CA PRO A 219 2.94 -4.81 -10.42
C PRO A 219 4.18 -4.37 -9.63
N ARG A 220 5.32 -4.13 -10.30
CA ARG A 220 6.57 -3.71 -9.66
C ARG A 220 6.87 -2.22 -9.82
N CYS A 221 6.02 -1.49 -10.53
CA CYS A 221 6.18 -0.07 -10.86
C CYS A 221 7.51 0.22 -11.59
N GLU A 222 8.06 -0.73 -12.35
CA GLU A 222 9.32 -0.53 -13.09
C GLU A 222 9.09 0.34 -14.33
N LEU A 223 7.97 0.15 -15.03
CA LEU A 223 7.55 0.99 -16.15
C LEU A 223 7.16 2.38 -15.67
N TYR A 224 6.47 2.50 -14.52
CA TYR A 224 6.19 3.81 -13.91
C TYR A 224 7.48 4.59 -13.65
N ARG A 225 8.50 3.92 -13.10
CA ARG A 225 9.82 4.51 -12.84
C ARG A 225 10.55 4.89 -14.11
N ALA A 226 10.53 4.04 -15.13
CA ALA A 226 11.14 4.32 -16.43
C ALA A 226 10.56 5.59 -17.08
N PHE A 227 9.26 5.85 -16.88
CA PHE A 227 8.59 7.08 -17.33
C PHE A 227 8.77 8.29 -16.39
N GLY A 228 9.52 8.12 -15.30
CA GLY A 228 9.82 9.17 -14.32
C GLY A 228 8.64 9.48 -13.40
N LEU A 229 7.68 8.57 -13.24
CA LEU A 229 6.65 8.66 -12.22
C LEU A 229 7.21 8.16 -10.88
N GLY A 230 7.50 9.11 -10.00
CA GLY A 230 7.96 8.84 -8.64
C GLY A 230 6.85 8.34 -7.71
N LYS A 231 7.26 7.93 -6.51
CA LYS A 231 6.37 7.63 -5.39
C LYS A 231 6.22 8.89 -4.52
N GLY A 232 5.04 9.08 -3.93
CA GLY A 232 4.83 10.09 -2.88
C GLY A 232 5.83 9.93 -1.73
N GLY A 233 6.28 11.04 -1.15
CA GLY A 233 7.37 11.05 -0.17
C GLY A 233 7.00 10.44 1.18
N PHE A 234 7.98 9.91 1.92
CA PHE A 234 7.83 9.35 3.27
C PHE A 234 7.05 10.26 4.26
N TRP A 235 7.14 11.58 4.07
CA TRP A 235 6.45 12.59 4.89
C TRP A 235 4.96 12.79 4.54
N GLU A 236 4.49 12.33 3.38
CA GLU A 236 3.07 12.35 2.99
C GLU A 236 2.27 11.18 3.60
N LEU A 237 2.94 10.18 4.15
CA LEU A 237 2.33 9.00 4.80
C LEU A 237 2.20 9.13 6.32
N PHE A 238 3.19 9.74 6.96
CA PHE A 238 3.25 9.86 8.42
C PHE A 238 3.16 11.32 8.92
N GLY A 239 2.90 12.27 8.01
CA GLY A 239 2.74 13.67 8.36
C GLY A 239 1.50 13.94 9.23
N PRO A 240 1.53 14.97 10.10
CA PRO A 240 0.36 15.46 10.85
C PRO A 240 -0.93 15.64 10.03
N PRO A 241 -0.90 16.02 8.73
CA PRO A 241 -2.10 16.17 7.91
C PRO A 241 -2.86 14.87 7.58
N VAL A 242 -2.29 13.68 7.79
CA VAL A 242 -2.94 12.39 7.45
C VAL A 242 -3.85 11.89 8.58
N TRP A 243 -3.54 12.26 9.83
CA TRP A 243 -4.29 11.85 11.02
C TRP A 243 -5.68 12.49 11.07
N ILE A 244 -5.82 13.73 10.59
CA ILE A 244 -7.09 14.48 10.64
C ILE A 244 -8.14 13.87 9.67
N PRO A 245 -7.83 13.61 8.39
CA PRO A 245 -8.74 12.90 7.48
C PRO A 245 -9.06 11.48 7.93
N LEU A 246 -8.12 10.75 8.54
CA LEU A 246 -8.34 9.39 9.05
C LEU A 246 -9.37 9.37 10.19
N LEU A 247 -9.28 10.34 11.11
CA LEU A 247 -10.23 10.49 12.22
C LEU A 247 -11.61 10.92 11.72
N VAL A 248 -11.66 11.82 10.73
CA VAL A 248 -12.90 12.27 10.07
C VAL A 248 -13.54 11.15 9.24
N ALA A 249 -12.75 10.32 8.56
CA ALA A 249 -13.24 9.18 7.78
C ALA A 249 -13.83 8.08 8.69
N LEU A 250 -13.24 7.85 9.87
CA LEU A 250 -13.75 6.93 10.89
C LEU A 250 -15.13 7.38 11.42
N VAL A 251 -15.32 8.68 11.60
CA VAL A 251 -16.58 9.28 12.09
C VAL A 251 -17.66 9.32 11.00
N ARG A 252 -17.29 9.43 9.73
CA ARG A 252 -18.24 9.58 8.60
C ARG A 252 -18.61 8.28 7.89
N GLY A 253 -18.10 7.12 8.31
CA GLY A 253 -18.49 5.82 7.74
C GLY A 253 -18.06 5.62 6.28
N CYS A 254 -17.14 6.43 5.76
CA CYS A 254 -16.56 6.24 4.43
C CYS A 254 -15.49 5.14 4.52
N GLY A 255 -15.91 3.89 4.26
CA GLY A 255 -15.00 2.75 4.23
C GLY A 255 -13.87 2.93 3.22
N MET A 256 -12.63 2.68 3.65
CA MET A 256 -11.50 2.50 2.74
C MET A 256 -11.80 1.28 1.86
N GLY A 257 -12.22 1.53 0.63
CA GLY A 257 -12.47 0.48 -0.36
C GLY A 257 -11.23 -0.38 -0.60
N HIS A 258 -11.46 -1.62 -1.04
CA HIS A 258 -10.44 -2.63 -1.33
C HIS A 258 -9.27 -2.03 -2.14
N LEU A 259 -8.08 -1.96 -1.54
CA LEU A 259 -6.87 -1.50 -2.18
C LEU A 259 -6.35 -2.60 -3.11
N ALA A 260 -6.28 -2.28 -4.40
CA ALA A 260 -5.86 -3.19 -5.46
C ALA A 260 -4.78 -2.49 -6.30
N GLY A 261 -3.59 -2.28 -5.71
CA GLY A 261 -2.43 -1.58 -6.29
C GLY A 261 -1.69 -0.70 -5.27
N ASP A 262 -0.55 -0.11 -5.67
CA ASP A 262 0.25 0.81 -4.83
C ASP A 262 -0.53 2.13 -4.59
N GLY A 263 -0.70 2.48 -3.32
CA GLY A 263 -1.44 3.66 -2.92
C GLY A 263 -0.69 4.97 -3.16
N LEU A 264 0.62 4.95 -3.36
CA LEU A 264 1.47 6.14 -3.38
C LEU A 264 2.06 6.46 -4.74
N GLN A 265 1.90 5.55 -5.68
CA GLN A 265 2.32 5.76 -7.05
C GLN A 265 1.51 6.90 -7.67
N LEU A 266 2.21 7.90 -8.19
CA LEU A 266 1.57 9.02 -8.87
C LEU A 266 1.06 8.55 -10.25
N PRO A 267 -0.17 8.93 -10.64
CA PRO A 267 -0.66 8.68 -11.98
C PRO A 267 0.07 9.57 -13.00
N GLY A 268 -0.18 9.35 -14.28
CA GLY A 268 0.35 10.23 -15.33
C GLY A 268 -0.14 9.82 -16.70
N ALA A 269 -0.02 10.73 -17.65
CA ALA A 269 -0.33 10.49 -19.05
C ALA A 269 0.88 10.86 -19.93
N PHE A 270 1.21 10.02 -20.90
CA PHE A 270 2.36 10.21 -21.77
C PHE A 270 2.02 9.84 -23.21
N LEU A 271 2.60 10.57 -24.15
CA LEU A 271 2.65 10.18 -25.56
C LEU A 271 4.02 9.62 -25.87
N TYR A 272 4.05 8.43 -26.45
CA TYR A 272 5.28 7.71 -26.72
C TYR A 272 5.26 7.17 -28.15
N HIS A 273 6.33 7.43 -28.91
CA HIS A 273 6.50 6.98 -30.28
C HIS A 273 7.99 6.84 -30.61
N ARG A 274 8.39 5.76 -31.30
CA ARG A 274 9.77 5.51 -31.75
C ARG A 274 10.83 5.78 -30.67
N ASP A 275 10.67 5.10 -29.54
CA ASP A 275 11.57 5.21 -28.40
C ASP A 275 11.65 6.59 -27.70
N GLN A 276 10.78 7.54 -28.07
CA GLN A 276 10.77 8.91 -27.52
C GLN A 276 9.45 9.26 -26.84
N ILE A 277 9.55 9.99 -25.72
CA ILE A 277 8.40 10.61 -25.05
C ILE A 277 8.13 11.95 -25.76
N LEU A 278 7.05 12.00 -26.53
CA LEU A 278 6.65 13.20 -27.28
C LEU A 278 6.04 14.28 -26.38
N SER A 279 5.24 13.85 -25.41
CA SER A 279 4.57 14.74 -24.46
C SER A 279 4.32 14.01 -23.14
N ALA A 280 4.37 14.72 -22.03
CA ALA A 280 4.29 14.14 -20.70
C ALA A 280 3.48 15.03 -19.74
N GLN A 281 2.44 14.44 -19.16
CA GLN A 281 1.70 14.98 -18.04
C GLN A 281 1.98 14.11 -16.80
N ARG A 282 2.99 14.52 -16.03
CA ARG A 282 3.28 13.90 -14.72
C ARG A 282 2.32 14.50 -13.69
N ALA A 283 1.57 13.65 -12.98
CA ALA A 283 0.72 14.12 -11.91
C ALA A 283 1.58 14.73 -10.79
N ARG A 284 1.15 15.90 -10.31
CA ARG A 284 1.70 16.55 -9.11
C ARG A 284 1.03 16.01 -7.85
N THR A 285 -0.22 15.59 -7.97
CA THR A 285 -0.99 15.03 -6.87
C THR A 285 -1.68 13.73 -7.26
N GLN A 286 -2.06 12.93 -6.27
CA GLN A 286 -2.77 11.68 -6.49
C GLN A 286 -4.20 11.85 -7.05
N ALA A 287 -4.69 13.09 -7.14
CA ALA A 287 -6.02 13.46 -7.61
C ALA A 287 -6.02 13.94 -9.07
N ASP A 288 -4.84 14.13 -9.68
CA ASP A 288 -4.75 14.67 -11.03
C ASP A 288 -5.29 13.65 -12.05
N LEU A 289 -6.15 14.13 -12.94
CA LEU A 289 -6.74 13.35 -14.03
C LEU A 289 -5.96 13.59 -15.32
N PRO A 290 -5.91 12.60 -16.22
CA PRO A 290 -5.27 12.75 -17.52
C PRO A 290 -6.01 13.82 -18.35
N ASP A 291 -5.27 14.78 -18.86
CA ASP A 291 -5.73 15.89 -19.70
C ASP A 291 -5.18 15.66 -21.12
N LEU A 292 -5.83 14.75 -21.84
CA LEU A 292 -5.43 14.34 -23.19
C LEU A 292 -5.37 15.51 -24.17
N PRO A 293 -6.36 16.44 -24.22
CA PRO A 293 -6.29 17.59 -25.12
C PRO A 293 -4.98 18.37 -24.98
N ARG A 294 -4.58 18.71 -23.74
CA ARG A 294 -3.29 19.38 -23.50
C ARG A 294 -2.08 18.54 -23.87
N LEU A 295 -2.19 17.22 -23.73
CA LEU A 295 -1.11 16.31 -24.07
C LEU A 295 -0.85 16.30 -25.59
N PHE A 296 -1.90 16.42 -26.39
CA PHE A 296 -1.85 16.47 -27.86
C PHE A 296 -1.65 17.88 -28.44
N GLU A 297 -1.96 18.96 -27.71
CA GLU A 297 -1.79 20.36 -28.16
C GLU A 297 -0.36 20.70 -28.64
N GLY A 298 0.66 20.01 -28.12
CA GLY A 298 2.06 20.21 -28.51
C GLY A 298 2.51 19.45 -29.76
N LEU A 299 1.66 18.63 -30.35
CA LEU A 299 1.98 17.85 -31.55
C LEU A 299 1.45 18.55 -32.81
N PRO A 300 2.20 18.53 -33.93
CA PRO A 300 1.66 18.93 -35.22
C PRO A 300 0.45 18.04 -35.54
N SER A 301 -0.62 18.63 -36.09
CA SER A 301 -1.79 17.85 -36.51
C SER A 301 -1.35 16.73 -37.47
N PRO A 302 -2.04 15.57 -37.50
CA PRO A 302 -1.69 14.47 -38.40
C PRO A 302 -1.53 14.94 -39.87
N GLU A 303 -2.38 15.87 -40.32
CA GLU A 303 -2.31 16.50 -41.64
C GLU A 303 -1.06 17.36 -41.87
N ALA A 304 -0.51 17.98 -40.82
CA ALA A 304 0.72 18.77 -40.89
C ALA A 304 1.97 17.87 -40.89
N ALA A 305 1.95 16.75 -40.17
CA ALA A 305 3.04 15.78 -40.15
C ALA A 305 3.18 15.06 -41.51
N GLU A 306 2.07 14.74 -42.17
CA GLU A 306 2.08 14.10 -43.50
C GLU A 306 2.60 15.05 -44.60
N LYS A 307 2.30 16.36 -44.51
CA LYS A 307 2.85 17.39 -45.41
C LYS A 307 4.33 17.71 -45.19
N LEU A 308 4.87 17.43 -44.02
CA LEU A 308 6.31 17.60 -43.71
C LEU A 308 7.15 16.39 -44.14
N ALA A 309 6.51 15.24 -44.38
CA ALA A 309 7.14 14.01 -44.81
C ALA A 309 7.08 13.76 -46.34
N SER A 310 6.31 14.58 -47.08
CA SER A 310 6.21 14.60 -48.55
C SER A 310 7.11 15.64 -49.19
#